data_AF-A0A529W3U7-F1
#
_entry.id   AF-A0A529W3U7-F1
#
_cell.length_a   1.000
_cell.length_b   1.000
_cell.length_c   1.000
_cell.angle_alpha   90.00
_cell.angle_beta   90.00
_cell.angle_gamma   90.00
#
_symmetry.space_group_name_H-M   'P 1'
#
loop_
_entity.id
_entity.type
_entity.pdbx_description
1 polymer ?
#
loop_
_entity_poly.entity_id
_entity_poly.type
_entity_poly.pdbx_seq_one_letter_code
_entity_poly.pdbx_strand_id
1 'polypeptide(L)'
;LRLLAKAFLKADGDPYEPPKIFKKALVDRLPDLPERYLATAKAILDVSDRLALFRMLEGTAAALTVAGWLIARYEQLKRGRGFLDFNDLITRTVSLLSRPDAGPWVQFKLDQGIDHILLDEAQDTSPDQWEVVKKLTEEFFAGLGQREAVTRTVFAVGDEKQSIYSFQGAAPDSFAESRQLFAGRVRDAEAAFANLKLTWSFRSSDDVLAAVDRVFAEPGVRRGISHDPDPLSHKAIRNDAPGYVEVWPSVGAEMVEEPDDWTLPVNHASAPAVRVAEHVATTIQTWLKQGEVTEGKGRKLTAGDILVLVRKRDRFVHALSRSLKNRQI
;
A
#
# COMPACT_ATOMS: atom_id res chain seq x y z
N LEU A 1 3.91 -42.63 3.32
CA LEU A 1 3.26 -41.39 3.82
C LEU A 1 1.96 -41.05 3.09
N ARG A 2 1.92 -40.79 1.77
CA ARG A 2 0.67 -40.46 1.05
C ARG A 2 -0.49 -41.45 1.25
N LEU A 3 -0.21 -42.75 1.22
CA LEU A 3 -1.22 -43.78 1.48
C LEU A 3 -1.71 -43.77 2.94
N LEU A 4 -0.81 -43.48 3.90
CA LEU A 4 -1.16 -43.35 5.30
C LEU A 4 -2.02 -42.10 5.54
N ALA A 5 -1.67 -40.96 4.94
CA ALA A 5 -2.48 -39.74 4.98
C ALA A 5 -3.89 -40.00 4.42
N LYS A 6 -4.01 -40.68 3.27
CA LYS A 6 -5.31 -41.07 2.70
C LYS A 6 -6.13 -42.02 3.59
N ALA A 7 -5.46 -42.83 4.42
CA ALA A 7 -6.13 -43.80 5.27
C ALA A 7 -6.55 -43.21 6.63
N PHE A 8 -5.83 -42.20 7.14
CA PHE A 8 -6.05 -41.64 8.49
C PHE A 8 -6.67 -40.23 8.46
N LEU A 9 -6.63 -39.53 7.33
CA LEU A 9 -7.11 -38.15 7.19
C LEU A 9 -8.23 -38.08 6.16
N LYS A 10 -9.17 -37.17 6.40
CA LYS A 10 -10.22 -36.76 5.47
C LYS A 10 -9.62 -35.94 4.33
N ALA A 11 -10.45 -35.60 3.34
CA ALA A 11 -10.03 -34.80 2.18
C ALA A 11 -9.63 -33.36 2.54
N ASP A 12 -10.17 -32.81 3.64
CA ASP A 12 -9.85 -31.49 4.19
C ASP A 12 -8.54 -31.47 5.01
N GLY A 13 -7.93 -32.64 5.24
CA GLY A 13 -6.70 -32.80 6.02
C GLY A 13 -6.94 -33.15 7.49
N ASP A 14 -8.16 -33.07 8.00
CA ASP A 14 -8.45 -33.40 9.39
C ASP A 14 -8.48 -34.92 9.62
N PRO A 15 -8.06 -35.41 10.80
CA PRO A 15 -8.25 -36.81 11.14
C PRO A 15 -9.74 -37.16 11.22
N TYR A 16 -10.09 -38.38 10.84
CA TYR A 16 -11.43 -38.90 11.12
C TYR A 16 -11.68 -38.99 12.64
N GLU A 17 -12.91 -38.70 13.07
CA GLU A 17 -13.27 -38.77 14.48
C GLU A 17 -13.44 -40.23 14.94
N PRO A 18 -12.69 -40.71 15.95
CA PRO A 18 -12.74 -42.11 16.37
C PRO A 18 -14.15 -42.69 16.63
N PRO A 19 -15.12 -41.96 17.25
CA PRO A 19 -16.48 -42.45 17.46
C PRO A 19 -17.25 -42.77 16.17
N LYS A 20 -16.87 -42.16 15.04
CA LYS A 20 -17.51 -42.37 13.73
C LYS A 20 -16.90 -43.54 12.95
N ILE A 21 -15.72 -44.03 13.35
CA ILE A 21 -14.96 -45.07 12.62
C ILE A 21 -15.00 -46.41 13.35
N PHE A 22 -14.84 -46.39 14.66
CA PHE A 22 -14.73 -47.61 15.46
C PHE A 22 -16.07 -47.98 16.08
N LYS A 23 -16.51 -49.23 15.87
CA LYS A 23 -17.72 -49.76 16.53
C LYS A 23 -17.46 -49.92 18.03
N LYS A 24 -18.48 -49.64 18.86
CA LYS A 24 -18.41 -49.73 20.32
C LYS A 24 -17.82 -51.05 20.84
N ALA A 25 -18.25 -52.18 20.29
CA ALA A 25 -17.74 -53.51 20.68
C ALA A 25 -16.23 -53.71 20.45
N LEU A 26 -15.62 -52.96 19.51
CA LEU A 26 -14.17 -52.98 19.27
C LEU A 26 -13.44 -52.10 20.30
N VAL A 27 -14.00 -50.93 20.63
CA VAL A 27 -13.46 -50.02 21.64
C VAL A 27 -13.54 -50.63 23.04
N ASP A 28 -14.61 -51.35 23.37
CA ASP A 28 -14.75 -52.06 24.65
C ASP A 28 -13.67 -53.15 24.84
N ARG A 29 -13.17 -53.74 23.73
CA ARG A 29 -12.08 -54.72 23.74
C ARG A 29 -10.68 -54.09 23.73
N LEU A 30 -10.54 -52.89 23.18
CA LEU A 30 -9.29 -52.13 23.07
C LEU A 30 -9.56 -50.65 23.42
N PRO A 31 -9.63 -50.29 24.73
CA PRO A 31 -10.03 -48.96 25.16
C PRO A 31 -9.08 -47.84 24.72
N ASP A 32 -7.81 -48.16 24.51
CA ASP A 32 -6.74 -47.25 24.08
C ASP A 32 -6.69 -47.03 22.54
N LEU A 33 -7.48 -47.78 21.76
CA LEU A 33 -7.47 -47.71 20.30
C LEU A 33 -7.75 -46.31 19.74
N PRO A 34 -8.74 -45.53 20.23
CA PRO A 34 -8.97 -44.16 19.78
C PRO A 34 -7.77 -43.24 19.99
N GLU A 35 -7.11 -43.33 21.15
CA GLU A 35 -5.94 -42.51 21.49
C GLU A 35 -4.75 -42.86 20.60
N ARG A 36 -4.49 -44.16 20.40
CA ARG A 36 -3.41 -44.64 19.52
C ARG A 36 -3.64 -44.28 18.07
N TYR A 37 -4.89 -44.30 17.60
CA TYR A 37 -5.27 -43.80 16.28
C TYR A 37 -4.97 -42.31 16.13
N LEU A 38 -5.42 -41.47 17.07
CA LEU A 38 -5.19 -40.03 17.03
C LEU A 38 -3.70 -39.67 17.12
N ALA A 39 -2.93 -40.37 17.96
CA ALA A 39 -1.49 -40.19 18.04
C ALA A 39 -0.80 -40.52 16.70
N THR A 40 -1.23 -41.59 16.03
CA THR A 40 -0.71 -41.98 14.71
C THR A 40 -1.11 -40.97 13.64
N ALA A 41 -2.37 -40.52 13.62
CA ALA A 41 -2.87 -39.52 12.69
C ALA A 41 -2.11 -38.19 12.84
N LYS A 42 -1.86 -37.76 14.09
CA LYS A 42 -1.02 -36.59 14.40
C LYS A 42 0.42 -36.76 13.89
N ALA A 43 1.05 -37.90 14.13
CA ALA A 43 2.39 -38.16 13.61
C ALA A 43 2.44 -38.12 12.07
N ILE A 44 1.40 -38.62 11.39
CA ILE A 44 1.28 -38.55 9.94
C ILE A 44 1.14 -37.09 9.47
N LEU A 45 0.32 -36.28 10.16
CA LEU A 45 0.17 -34.85 9.89
C LEU A 45 1.50 -34.12 10.04
N ASP A 46 2.13 -34.23 11.20
CA ASP A 46 3.41 -33.55 11.50
C ASP A 46 4.50 -33.89 10.46
N VAL A 47 4.59 -35.16 10.05
CA VAL A 47 5.56 -35.59 9.02
C VAL A 47 5.16 -35.11 7.63
N SER A 48 3.86 -35.06 7.31
CA SER A 48 3.36 -34.55 6.03
C SER A 48 3.61 -33.05 5.89
N ASP A 49 3.40 -32.28 6.95
CA ASP A 49 3.69 -30.85 7.02
C ASP A 49 5.19 -30.59 6.88
N ARG A 50 6.04 -31.34 7.59
CA ARG A 50 7.50 -31.25 7.43
C ARG A 50 7.94 -31.54 5.99
N LEU A 51 7.36 -32.55 5.35
CA LEU A 51 7.68 -32.88 3.96
C LEU A 51 7.17 -31.80 2.99
N ALA A 52 6.01 -31.21 3.26
CA ALA A 52 5.49 -30.09 2.47
C ALA A 52 6.40 -28.86 2.59
N LEU A 53 6.85 -28.53 3.81
CA LEU A 53 7.82 -27.46 4.05
C LEU A 53 9.15 -27.72 3.35
N PHE A 54 9.66 -28.96 3.41
CA PHE A 54 10.89 -29.33 2.70
C PHE A 54 10.76 -29.15 1.18
N ARG A 55 9.66 -29.61 0.59
CA ARG A 55 9.38 -29.44 -0.84
C ARG A 55 9.21 -27.98 -1.23
N MET A 56 8.55 -27.18 -0.39
CA MET A 56 8.44 -25.74 -0.58
C MET A 56 9.83 -25.12 -0.60
N LEU A 57 10.70 -25.47 0.36
CA LEU A 57 12.07 -24.99 0.41
C LEU A 57 12.88 -25.38 -0.82
N GLU A 58 12.79 -26.64 -1.27
CA GLU A 58 13.42 -27.09 -2.52
C GLU A 58 12.93 -26.28 -3.72
N GLY A 59 11.61 -26.09 -3.84
CA GLY A 59 10.99 -25.31 -4.90
C GLY A 59 11.43 -23.83 -4.88
N THR A 60 11.45 -23.21 -3.70
CA THR A 60 11.93 -21.83 -3.52
C THR A 60 13.41 -21.71 -3.86
N ALA A 61 14.26 -22.64 -3.43
CA ALA A 61 15.69 -22.62 -3.74
C ALA A 61 15.96 -22.76 -5.24
N ALA A 62 15.24 -23.65 -5.92
CA ALA A 62 15.31 -23.79 -7.37
C ALA A 62 14.85 -22.50 -8.08
N ALA A 63 13.74 -21.90 -7.65
CA ALA A 63 13.24 -20.65 -8.19
C ALA A 63 14.25 -19.49 -8.00
N LEU A 64 14.87 -19.38 -6.82
CA LEU A 64 15.90 -18.36 -6.55
C LEU A 64 17.15 -18.56 -7.41
N THR A 65 17.54 -19.81 -7.69
CA THR A 65 18.67 -20.11 -8.59
C THR A 65 18.39 -19.60 -10.00
N VAL A 66 17.19 -19.87 -10.53
CA VAL A 66 16.76 -19.38 -11.86
C VAL A 66 16.66 -17.86 -11.86
N ALA A 67 16.05 -17.26 -10.82
CA ALA A 67 15.94 -15.82 -10.69
C ALA A 67 17.31 -15.13 -10.67
N GLY A 68 18.27 -15.66 -9.90
CA GLY A 68 19.63 -15.13 -9.84
C GLY A 68 20.33 -15.16 -11.21
N TRP A 69 20.20 -16.25 -11.95
CA TRP A 69 20.74 -16.34 -13.31
C TRP A 69 20.08 -15.33 -14.26
N LEU A 70 18.76 -15.18 -14.21
CA LEU A 70 18.01 -14.24 -15.04
C LEU A 70 18.39 -12.78 -14.75
N ILE A 71 18.49 -12.41 -13.47
CA ILE A 71 18.91 -11.07 -13.03
C ILE A 71 20.32 -10.77 -13.54
N ALA A 72 21.26 -11.70 -13.35
CA ALA A 72 22.63 -11.54 -13.83
C ALA A 72 22.69 -11.36 -15.36
N ARG A 73 21.89 -12.14 -16.11
CA ARG A 73 21.80 -12.03 -17.57
C ARG A 73 21.20 -10.70 -18.01
N TYR A 74 20.13 -10.25 -17.35
CA TYR A 74 19.50 -8.96 -17.60
C TYR A 74 20.50 -7.81 -17.39
N GLU A 75 21.21 -7.81 -16.27
CA GLU A 75 22.26 -6.84 -15.95
C GLU A 75 23.37 -6.79 -17.00
N GLN A 76 23.84 -7.95 -17.47
CA GLN A 76 24.85 -8.04 -18.53
C GLN A 76 24.36 -7.42 -19.84
N LEU A 77 23.12 -7.73 -20.25
CA LEU A 77 22.54 -7.19 -21.48
C LEU A 77 22.34 -5.68 -21.39
N LYS A 78 21.87 -5.18 -20.24
CA LYS A 78 21.69 -3.76 -19.95
C LYS A 78 23.02 -3.01 -20.05
N ARG A 79 24.07 -3.52 -19.40
CA ARG A 79 25.44 -2.96 -19.47
C ARG A 79 26.03 -3.00 -20.86
N GLY A 80 25.89 -4.12 -21.58
CA GLY A 80 26.40 -4.27 -22.94
C GLY A 80 25.78 -3.29 -23.95
N ARG A 81 24.61 -2.73 -23.63
CA ARG A 81 23.92 -1.70 -24.43
C ARG A 81 24.10 -0.28 -23.89
N GLY A 82 24.77 -0.11 -22.75
CA GLY A 82 24.90 1.19 -22.09
C GLY A 82 23.58 1.77 -21.57
N PHE A 83 22.61 0.91 -21.24
CA PHE A 83 21.30 1.34 -20.72
C PHE A 83 21.30 1.41 -19.19
N LEU A 84 20.40 2.24 -18.66
CA LEU A 84 20.06 2.35 -17.25
C LEU A 84 18.53 2.32 -17.12
N ASP A 85 18.02 1.56 -16.16
CA ASP A 85 16.62 1.63 -15.75
C ASP A 85 16.44 2.63 -14.59
N PHE A 86 15.18 2.91 -14.21
CA PHE A 86 14.88 3.89 -13.17
C PHE A 86 15.49 3.54 -11.81
N ASN A 87 15.58 2.25 -11.46
CA ASN A 87 16.18 1.80 -10.21
C ASN A 87 17.71 1.92 -10.25
N ASP A 88 18.32 1.70 -11.42
CA ASP A 88 19.76 1.93 -11.60
C ASP A 88 20.13 3.39 -11.34
N LEU A 89 19.30 4.34 -11.78
CA LEU A 89 19.59 5.76 -11.59
C LEU A 89 19.75 6.08 -10.10
N ILE A 90 18.91 5.51 -9.24
CA ILE A 90 18.97 5.71 -7.80
C ILE A 90 20.18 4.97 -7.22
N THR A 91 20.23 3.64 -7.41
CA THR A 91 21.25 2.78 -6.79
C THR A 91 22.68 3.11 -7.24
N ARG A 92 22.88 3.46 -8.52
CA ARG A 92 24.19 3.89 -9.02
C ARG A 92 24.57 5.28 -8.54
N THR A 93 23.60 6.17 -8.32
CA THR A 93 23.87 7.48 -7.70
C THR A 93 24.35 7.28 -6.27
N VAL A 94 23.67 6.45 -5.47
CA VAL A 94 24.12 6.09 -4.11
C VAL A 94 25.53 5.48 -4.16
N SER A 95 25.77 4.54 -5.07
CA SER A 95 27.08 3.92 -5.24
C SER A 95 28.17 4.91 -5.64
N LEU A 96 27.89 5.84 -6.56
CA LEU A 96 28.81 6.88 -7.00
C LEU A 96 29.16 7.84 -5.86
N LEU A 97 28.17 8.29 -5.10
CA LEU A 97 28.39 9.20 -3.96
C LEU A 97 29.12 8.51 -2.80
N SER A 98 28.97 7.20 -2.65
CA SER A 98 29.62 6.41 -1.60
C SER A 98 31.06 5.98 -1.94
N ARG A 99 31.51 6.19 -3.18
CA ARG A 99 32.85 5.80 -3.62
C ARG A 99 33.91 6.72 -3.02
N PRO A 100 34.92 6.20 -2.30
CA PRO A 100 35.97 7.04 -1.71
C PRO A 100 36.79 7.82 -2.74
N ASP A 101 36.92 7.30 -3.96
CA ASP A 101 37.72 7.86 -5.04
C ASP A 101 36.97 8.91 -5.89
N ALA A 102 35.64 8.93 -5.85
CA ALA A 102 34.81 9.78 -6.70
C ALA A 102 33.80 10.63 -5.92
N GLY A 103 33.24 10.11 -4.83
CA GLY A 103 32.23 10.75 -4.00
C GLY A 103 32.61 12.16 -3.56
N PRO A 104 33.79 12.38 -2.94
CA PRO A 104 34.22 13.72 -2.52
C PRO A 104 34.34 14.71 -3.69
N TRP A 105 34.78 14.25 -4.87
CA TRP A 105 34.87 15.13 -6.04
C TRP A 105 33.48 15.50 -6.58
N VAL A 106 32.55 14.53 -6.61
CA VAL A 106 31.16 14.78 -7.01
C VAL A 106 30.49 15.73 -6.03
N GLN A 107 30.62 15.48 -4.72
CA GLN A 107 30.12 16.36 -3.67
C GLN A 107 30.68 17.76 -3.83
N PHE A 108 32.01 17.92 -3.93
CA PHE A 108 32.66 19.22 -4.17
C PHE A 108 32.10 19.97 -5.41
N LYS A 109 31.80 19.26 -6.50
CA LYS A 109 31.21 19.86 -7.70
C LYS A 109 29.77 20.31 -7.48
N LEU A 110 28.98 19.52 -6.76
CA LEU A 110 27.57 19.82 -6.44
C LEU A 110 27.46 20.91 -5.37
N ASP A 111 28.41 20.96 -4.46
CA ASP A 111 28.57 21.95 -3.39
C ASP A 111 28.67 23.38 -3.92
N GLN A 112 29.05 23.55 -5.19
CA GLN A 112 29.08 24.84 -5.86
C GLN A 112 27.73 25.27 -6.45
N GLY A 113 26.72 24.41 -6.48
CA GLY A 113 25.45 24.68 -7.16
C GLY A 113 24.18 24.41 -6.35
N ILE A 114 24.26 23.71 -5.23
CA ILE A 114 23.08 23.33 -4.43
C ILE A 114 23.25 23.83 -3.00
N ASP A 115 22.48 24.85 -2.64
CA ASP A 115 22.45 25.39 -1.28
C ASP A 115 21.22 24.90 -0.50
N HIS A 116 20.14 24.54 -1.19
CA HIS A 116 18.87 24.13 -0.58
C HIS A 116 18.34 22.86 -1.24
N ILE A 117 17.93 21.89 -0.41
CA ILE A 117 17.23 20.69 -0.87
C ILE A 117 15.80 20.72 -0.33
N LEU A 118 14.84 20.67 -1.24
CA LEU A 118 13.41 20.64 -0.93
C LEU A 118 12.83 19.29 -1.35
N LEU A 119 12.29 18.55 -0.40
CA LEU A 119 11.59 17.30 -0.60
C LEU A 119 10.10 17.52 -0.36
N ASP A 120 9.30 17.28 -1.39
CA ASP A 120 7.85 17.17 -1.29
C ASP A 120 7.47 15.68 -1.28
N GLU A 121 6.32 15.36 -0.71
CA GLU A 121 5.84 13.97 -0.54
C GLU A 121 6.89 13.03 0.08
N ALA A 122 7.62 13.52 1.08
CA ALA A 122 8.76 12.82 1.68
C ALA A 122 8.40 11.45 2.29
N GLN A 123 7.12 11.21 2.61
CA GLN A 123 6.62 9.91 3.06
C GLN A 123 6.71 8.82 1.97
N ASP A 124 6.70 9.19 0.69
CA ASP A 124 6.74 8.26 -0.44
C ASP A 124 8.16 7.99 -0.95
N THR A 125 9.16 8.52 -0.26
CA THR A 125 10.57 8.34 -0.59
C THR A 125 11.07 6.98 -0.11
N SER A 126 11.71 6.22 -1.01
CA SER A 126 12.27 4.91 -0.67
C SER A 126 13.57 5.03 0.15
N PRO A 127 14.01 3.96 0.86
CA PRO A 127 15.27 3.99 1.60
C PRO A 127 16.48 4.41 0.75
N ASP A 128 16.58 3.91 -0.48
CA ASP A 128 17.69 4.25 -1.38
C ASP A 128 17.65 5.72 -1.81
N GLN A 129 16.47 6.30 -2.00
CA GLN A 129 16.32 7.72 -2.32
C GLN A 129 16.71 8.59 -1.11
N TRP A 130 16.33 8.18 0.10
CA TRP A 130 16.80 8.83 1.32
C TRP A 130 18.32 8.77 1.46
N GLU A 131 18.97 7.67 1.07
CA GLU A 131 20.43 7.58 1.05
C GLU A 131 21.07 8.59 0.10
N VAL A 132 20.48 8.83 -1.09
CA VAL A 132 20.95 9.91 -1.98
C VAL A 132 20.89 11.25 -1.26
N VAL A 133 19.77 11.58 -0.63
CA VAL A 133 19.59 12.86 0.09
C VAL A 133 20.58 12.99 1.25
N LYS A 134 20.77 11.91 2.03
CA LYS A 134 21.74 11.88 3.13
C LYS A 134 23.17 12.12 2.65
N LYS A 135 23.55 11.53 1.51
CA LYS A 135 24.88 11.69 0.89
C LYS A 135 25.09 13.08 0.32
N LEU A 136 24.07 13.68 -0.29
CA LEU A 136 24.16 15.06 -0.81
C LEU A 136 24.24 16.10 0.31
N THR A 137 23.73 15.78 1.50
CA THR A 137 23.66 16.70 2.65
C THR A 137 24.75 16.47 3.68
N GLU A 138 25.64 15.49 3.48
CA GLU A 138 26.74 15.20 4.42
C GLU A 138 27.63 16.43 4.65
N GLU A 139 27.97 17.18 3.59
CA GLU A 139 28.80 18.39 3.70
C GLU A 139 28.03 19.62 4.22
N PHE A 140 26.69 19.59 4.29
CA PHE A 140 25.89 20.72 4.76
C PHE A 140 26.05 20.95 6.27
N PHE A 141 26.39 19.88 7.01
CA PHE A 141 26.50 19.88 8.46
C PHE A 141 27.94 19.69 8.95
N ALA A 142 28.92 19.57 8.06
CA ALA A 142 30.31 19.24 8.38
C ALA A 142 31.18 20.44 8.83
N GLY A 143 30.57 21.52 9.35
CA GLY A 143 31.27 22.76 9.68
C GLY A 143 31.56 23.64 8.45
N LEU A 144 32.23 24.79 8.67
CA LEU A 144 32.44 25.86 7.69
C LEU A 144 33.00 25.34 6.34
N GLY A 145 32.11 25.07 5.39
CA GLY A 145 32.48 24.89 3.99
C GLY A 145 33.01 26.21 3.39
N GLN A 146 33.59 26.15 2.19
CA GLN A 146 34.21 27.30 1.51
C GLN A 146 33.27 28.50 1.25
N ARG A 147 31.96 28.36 1.53
CA ARG A 147 30.95 29.41 1.42
C ARG A 147 30.45 29.83 2.80
N GLU A 148 31.32 30.49 3.57
CA GLU A 148 30.97 31.04 4.90
C GLU A 148 29.76 32.00 4.87
N ALA A 149 29.37 32.50 3.69
CA ALA A 149 28.27 33.44 3.51
C ALA A 149 26.89 32.80 3.22
N VAL A 150 26.79 31.48 3.03
CA VAL A 150 25.52 30.84 2.61
C VAL A 150 25.10 29.72 3.56
N THR A 151 23.97 29.92 4.24
CA THR A 151 23.34 28.89 5.08
C THR A 151 22.66 27.84 4.20
N ARG A 152 23.17 26.62 4.21
CA ARG A 152 22.56 25.50 3.49
C ARG A 152 21.43 24.87 4.28
N THR A 153 20.35 24.46 3.60
CA THR A 153 19.17 23.93 4.28
C THR A 153 18.58 22.70 3.61
N VAL A 154 17.92 21.87 4.43
CA VAL A 154 17.09 20.75 4.00
C VAL A 154 15.68 21.02 4.48
N PHE A 155 14.71 20.98 3.56
CA PHE A 155 13.30 21.15 3.85
C PHE A 155 12.55 19.94 3.32
N ALA A 156 11.80 19.26 4.17
CA ALA A 156 11.01 18.10 3.80
C ALA A 156 9.58 18.26 4.29
N VAL A 157 8.62 18.06 3.40
CA VAL A 157 7.19 18.06 3.68
C VAL A 157 6.65 16.68 3.33
N GLY A 158 5.81 16.15 4.21
CA GLY A 158 5.16 14.88 3.98
C GLY A 158 4.15 14.56 5.08
N ASP A 159 3.28 13.62 4.78
CA ASP A 159 2.27 13.10 5.69
C ASP A 159 2.29 11.57 5.64
N GLU A 160 2.77 10.93 6.71
CA GLU A 160 2.86 9.47 6.83
C GLU A 160 1.49 8.80 6.55
N LYS A 161 0.38 9.49 6.87
CA LYS A 161 -0.99 9.02 6.63
C LYS A 161 -1.36 8.88 5.16
N GLN A 162 -0.62 9.54 4.28
CA GLN A 162 -0.87 9.56 2.85
C GLN A 162 0.06 8.64 2.07
N SER A 163 0.94 7.90 2.75
CA SER A 163 1.81 6.96 2.05
C SER A 163 1.03 5.75 1.53
N ILE A 164 0.83 5.73 0.22
CA ILE A 164 0.08 4.70 -0.49
C ILE A 164 0.93 3.95 -1.53
N TYR A 165 2.21 4.31 -1.66
CA TYR A 165 3.13 3.79 -2.67
C TYR A 165 4.08 2.69 -2.15
N SER A 166 3.66 1.92 -1.13
CA SER A 166 4.48 0.81 -0.60
C SER A 166 4.85 -0.25 -1.65
N PHE A 167 4.00 -0.42 -2.68
CA PHE A 167 4.28 -1.29 -3.82
C PHE A 167 5.45 -0.82 -4.71
N GLN A 168 5.83 0.45 -4.61
CA GLN A 168 7.02 1.03 -5.28
C GLN A 168 8.24 1.07 -4.34
N GLY A 169 8.13 0.55 -3.12
CA GLY A 169 9.20 0.56 -2.13
C GLY A 169 9.26 1.81 -1.24
N ALA A 170 8.22 2.65 -1.25
CA ALA A 170 8.06 3.70 -0.25
C ALA A 170 7.95 3.07 1.14
N ALA A 171 8.70 3.62 2.10
CA ALA A 171 8.73 3.17 3.47
C ALA A 171 8.42 4.37 4.39
N PRO A 172 7.19 4.46 4.94
CA PRO A 172 6.81 5.56 5.83
C PRO A 172 7.76 5.72 7.02
N ASP A 173 8.24 4.59 7.55
CA ASP A 173 9.21 4.56 8.64
C ASP A 173 10.51 5.30 8.28
N SER A 174 10.94 5.25 7.01
CA SER A 174 12.14 5.95 6.54
C SER A 174 12.00 7.47 6.62
N PHE A 175 10.79 8.03 6.54
CA PHE A 175 10.58 9.47 6.76
C PHE A 175 10.77 9.83 8.24
N ALA A 176 10.22 9.04 9.15
CA ALA A 176 10.40 9.25 10.59
C ALA A 176 11.86 9.07 11.03
N GLU A 177 12.53 8.02 10.54
CA GLU A 177 13.95 7.76 10.78
C GLU A 177 14.83 8.89 10.22
N SER A 178 14.56 9.34 9.00
CA SER A 178 15.32 10.44 8.38
C SER A 178 15.11 11.74 9.15
N ARG A 179 13.90 12.03 9.65
CA ARG A 179 13.63 13.17 10.53
C ARG A 179 14.49 13.11 11.79
N GLN A 180 14.60 11.96 12.44
CA GLN A 180 15.43 11.78 13.63
C GLN A 180 16.92 11.95 13.31
N LEU A 181 17.39 11.39 12.20
CA LEU A 181 18.77 11.51 11.73
C LEU A 181 19.14 12.99 11.48
N PHE A 182 18.33 13.71 10.70
CA PHE A 182 18.57 15.11 10.40
C PHE A 182 18.47 15.99 11.64
N ALA A 183 17.54 15.73 12.56
CA ALA A 183 17.49 16.43 13.85
C ALA A 183 18.76 16.24 14.68
N GLY A 184 19.37 15.05 14.63
CA GLY A 184 20.67 14.78 15.23
C GLY A 184 21.79 15.58 14.59
N ARG A 185 21.93 15.49 13.26
CA ARG A 185 22.97 16.22 12.49
C ARG A 185 22.88 17.74 12.68
N VAL A 186 21.66 18.29 12.65
CA VAL A 186 21.42 19.73 12.86
C VAL A 186 21.83 20.16 14.27
N ARG A 187 21.55 19.32 15.28
CA ARG A 187 21.96 19.57 16.67
C ARG A 187 23.48 19.54 16.82
N ASP A 188 24.14 18.55 16.20
CA ASP A 188 25.60 18.42 16.24
C ASP A 188 26.31 19.60 15.55
N ALA A 189 25.67 20.18 14.53
CA ALA A 189 26.12 21.38 13.83
C ALA A 189 25.68 22.71 14.49
N GLU A 190 25.07 22.66 15.68
CA GLU A 190 24.52 23.84 16.40
C GLU A 190 23.55 24.71 15.56
N ALA A 191 22.88 24.09 14.60
CA ALA A 191 21.93 24.76 13.70
C ALA A 191 20.47 24.63 14.20
N ALA A 192 19.57 25.42 13.60
CA ALA A 192 18.15 25.41 13.98
C ALA A 192 17.39 24.28 13.28
N PHE A 193 16.70 23.44 14.07
CA PHE A 193 15.78 22.42 13.56
C PHE A 193 14.33 22.81 13.88
N ALA A 194 13.47 22.83 12.86
CA ALA A 194 12.04 23.10 13.00
C ALA A 194 11.21 21.88 12.60
N ASN A 195 10.46 21.33 13.55
CA ASN A 195 9.46 20.29 13.29
C ASN A 195 8.06 20.90 13.40
N LEU A 196 7.40 21.10 12.26
CA LEU A 196 6.11 21.80 12.19
C LEU A 196 5.00 20.81 11.82
N LYS A 197 3.97 20.71 12.68
CA LYS A 197 2.72 20.00 12.35
C LYS A 197 1.70 21.01 11.80
N LEU A 198 1.29 20.83 10.54
CA LEU A 198 0.23 21.65 9.92
C LEU A 198 -1.13 20.99 10.14
N THR A 199 -1.90 21.48 11.12
CA THR A 199 -3.20 20.91 11.48
C THR A 199 -4.38 21.54 10.75
N TRP A 200 -4.15 22.65 10.05
CA TRP A 200 -5.20 23.41 9.38
C TRP A 200 -5.33 23.01 7.90
N SER A 201 -6.54 22.63 7.49
CA SER A 201 -6.90 22.36 6.11
C SER A 201 -7.48 23.60 5.45
N PHE A 202 -6.91 23.94 4.30
CA PHE A 202 -7.41 24.99 3.40
C PHE A 202 -8.26 24.42 2.25
N ARG A 203 -8.33 23.08 2.14
CA ARG A 203 -8.87 22.37 0.97
C ARG A 203 -10.31 21.90 1.18
N SER A 204 -10.69 21.54 2.40
CA SER A 204 -11.97 20.89 2.70
C SER A 204 -12.79 21.67 3.74
N SER A 205 -14.10 21.44 3.73
CA SER A 205 -15.03 21.94 4.76
C SER A 205 -14.94 21.11 6.05
N ASP A 206 -15.51 21.64 7.13
CA ASP A 206 -15.53 20.99 8.43
C ASP A 206 -16.26 19.65 8.39
N ASP A 207 -17.39 19.55 7.67
CA ASP A 207 -18.19 18.32 7.57
C ASP A 207 -17.40 17.13 7.01
N VAL A 208 -16.58 17.37 5.98
CA VAL A 208 -15.76 16.32 5.37
C VAL A 208 -14.63 15.90 6.31
N LEU A 209 -13.98 16.85 6.97
CA LEU A 209 -12.90 16.56 7.93
C LEU A 209 -13.42 15.83 9.17
N ALA A 210 -14.57 16.25 9.70
CA ALA A 210 -15.22 15.61 10.83
C ALA A 210 -15.64 14.17 10.50
N ALA A 211 -16.11 13.91 9.27
CA ALA A 211 -16.41 12.55 8.83
C ALA A 211 -15.14 11.68 8.78
N VAL A 212 -14.04 12.20 8.25
CA VAL A 212 -12.75 11.51 8.23
C VAL A 212 -12.26 11.21 9.66
N ASP A 213 -12.26 12.21 10.53
CA ASP A 213 -11.85 12.06 11.93
C ASP A 213 -12.71 11.03 12.66
N ARG A 214 -14.01 10.96 12.36
CA ARG A 214 -14.92 9.96 12.91
C ARG A 214 -14.60 8.54 12.45
N VAL A 215 -14.25 8.34 11.18
CA VAL A 215 -13.85 7.00 10.66
C VAL A 215 -12.57 6.52 11.33
N PHE A 216 -11.60 7.41 11.55
CA PHE A 216 -10.31 7.06 12.13
C PHE A 216 -10.21 7.28 13.65
N ALA A 217 -11.32 7.57 14.33
CA ALA A 217 -11.35 7.69 15.79
C ALA A 217 -11.07 6.36 16.49
N GLU A 218 -11.43 5.23 15.85
CA GLU A 218 -11.16 3.91 16.39
C GLU A 218 -9.65 3.56 16.28
N PRO A 219 -8.98 3.19 17.39
CA PRO A 219 -7.55 2.87 17.36
C PRO A 219 -7.17 1.73 16.41
N GLY A 220 -8.06 0.76 16.21
CA GLY A 220 -7.86 -0.36 15.27
C GLY A 220 -7.72 0.12 13.83
N VAL A 221 -8.60 1.03 13.40
CA VAL A 221 -8.62 1.61 12.06
C VAL A 221 -7.47 2.62 11.88
N ARG A 222 -7.21 3.45 12.90
CA ARG A 222 -6.15 4.46 12.89
C ARG A 222 -4.76 3.88 12.68
N ARG A 223 -4.47 2.71 13.28
CA ARG A 223 -3.19 1.99 13.07
C ARG A 223 -2.94 1.60 11.61
N GLY A 224 -3.97 1.59 10.77
CA GLY A 224 -3.81 1.33 9.34
C GLY A 224 -3.23 2.51 8.56
N ILE A 225 -3.19 3.71 9.13
CA ILE A 225 -2.70 4.93 8.45
C ILE A 225 -1.62 5.68 9.23
N SER A 226 -1.52 5.52 10.55
CA SER A 226 -0.53 6.25 11.34
C SER A 226 0.01 5.40 12.49
N HIS A 227 1.30 5.55 12.75
CA HIS A 227 1.97 5.05 13.94
C HIS A 227 1.96 6.07 15.10
N ASP A 228 1.49 7.30 14.86
CA ASP A 228 1.34 8.33 15.90
C ASP A 228 0.22 7.93 16.88
N PRO A 229 0.49 7.86 18.20
CA PRO A 229 -0.53 7.57 19.21
C PRO A 229 -1.55 8.70 19.36
N ASP A 230 -1.25 9.92 18.89
CA ASP A 230 -2.13 11.09 19.04
C ASP A 230 -3.39 10.97 18.16
N PRO A 231 -4.57 11.34 18.70
CA PRO A 231 -5.81 11.34 17.92
C PRO A 231 -5.71 12.29 16.73
N LEU A 232 -6.29 11.88 15.60
CA LEU A 232 -6.38 12.72 14.42
C LEU A 232 -7.35 13.86 14.72
N SER A 233 -6.88 15.09 14.52
CA SER A 233 -7.70 16.28 14.62
C SER A 233 -7.32 17.20 13.48
N HIS A 234 -8.21 17.30 12.49
CA HIS A 234 -8.08 18.25 11.40
C HIS A 234 -8.93 19.48 11.71
N LYS A 235 -8.40 20.68 11.40
CA LYS A 235 -9.14 21.94 11.55
C LYS A 235 -9.42 22.55 10.20
N ALA A 236 -10.68 22.76 9.84
CA ALA A 236 -11.02 23.49 8.63
C ALA A 236 -10.80 24.99 8.85
N ILE A 237 -10.12 25.66 7.93
CA ILE A 237 -10.15 27.14 7.86
C ILE A 237 -11.49 27.62 7.34
N ARG A 238 -12.14 26.83 6.48
CA ARG A 238 -13.47 27.09 5.93
C ARG A 238 -14.53 26.46 6.82
N ASN A 239 -14.55 26.84 8.10
CA ASN A 239 -15.50 26.31 9.10
C ASN A 239 -16.96 26.57 8.71
N ASP A 240 -17.25 27.67 8.03
CA ASP A 240 -18.61 28.03 7.60
C ASP A 240 -18.92 27.59 6.15
N ALA A 241 -17.99 26.87 5.48
CA ALA A 241 -18.27 26.37 4.15
C ALA A 241 -19.16 25.13 4.25
N PRO A 242 -20.28 25.10 3.52
CA PRO A 242 -21.20 23.99 3.59
C PRO A 242 -20.59 22.74 2.94
N GLY A 243 -20.86 21.60 3.57
CA GLY A 243 -20.53 20.28 3.05
C GLY A 243 -21.41 19.21 3.69
N TYR A 244 -21.40 18.02 3.10
CA TYR A 244 -21.99 16.85 3.72
C TYR A 244 -21.27 15.60 3.22
N VAL A 245 -21.40 14.52 4.00
CA VAL A 245 -20.92 13.20 3.62
C VAL A 245 -22.11 12.25 3.66
N GLU A 246 -22.37 11.62 2.52
CA GLU A 246 -23.42 10.63 2.37
C GLU A 246 -22.81 9.24 2.24
N VAL A 247 -23.41 8.26 2.91
CA VAL A 247 -23.04 6.84 2.82
C VAL A 247 -24.21 6.08 2.21
N TRP A 248 -24.02 5.56 1.00
CA TRP A 248 -25.04 4.73 0.35
C TRP A 248 -25.04 3.30 0.90
N PRO A 249 -26.20 2.62 0.92
CA PRO A 249 -26.29 1.21 1.29
C PRO A 249 -25.39 0.32 0.41
N SER A 250 -24.81 -0.72 1.01
CA SER A 250 -23.99 -1.69 0.29
C SER A 250 -24.84 -2.48 -0.72
N VAL A 251 -24.33 -2.63 -1.95
CA VAL A 251 -24.98 -3.43 -3.01
C VAL A 251 -24.32 -4.81 -3.04
N GLY A 252 -25.02 -5.83 -2.54
CA GLY A 252 -24.56 -7.21 -2.52
C GLY A 252 -24.72 -7.93 -3.87
N ALA A 253 -24.02 -9.06 -4.02
CA ALA A 253 -24.26 -10.00 -5.11
C ALA A 253 -25.61 -10.69 -4.90
N GLU A 254 -26.55 -10.47 -5.81
CA GLU A 254 -27.72 -11.33 -5.91
C GLU A 254 -27.28 -12.64 -6.58
N MET A 255 -27.64 -13.78 -5.98
CA MET A 255 -27.50 -15.07 -6.65
C MET A 255 -28.43 -15.07 -7.85
N VAL A 256 -27.85 -14.94 -9.03
CA VAL A 256 -28.56 -15.17 -10.28
C VAL A 256 -28.53 -16.69 -10.48
N GLU A 257 -29.70 -17.34 -10.52
CA GLU A 257 -29.78 -18.72 -10.98
C GLU A 257 -29.28 -18.76 -12.42
N GLU A 258 -28.15 -19.44 -12.64
CA GLU A 258 -27.66 -19.69 -13.99
C GLU A 258 -28.62 -20.67 -14.66
N PRO A 259 -29.12 -20.38 -15.88
CA PRO A 259 -29.96 -21.32 -16.61
C PRO A 259 -29.17 -22.63 -16.88
N ASP A 260 -29.83 -23.78 -16.77
CA ASP A 260 -29.24 -25.08 -17.15
C ASP A 260 -28.81 -25.13 -18.64
N ASP A 261 -29.34 -24.22 -19.48
CA ASP A 261 -29.04 -24.12 -20.90
C ASP A 261 -27.91 -23.10 -21.18
N TRP A 262 -26.73 -23.62 -21.52
CA TRP A 262 -25.51 -22.88 -21.86
C TRP A 262 -25.61 -22.03 -23.13
N THR A 263 -26.69 -22.14 -23.92
CA THR A 263 -26.92 -21.33 -25.13
C THR A 263 -27.68 -20.03 -24.85
N LEU A 264 -28.28 -19.89 -23.66
CA LEU A 264 -28.99 -18.69 -23.27
C LEU A 264 -28.00 -17.60 -22.80
N PRO A 265 -28.12 -16.36 -23.30
CA PRO A 265 -27.28 -15.26 -22.84
C PRO A 265 -27.58 -14.96 -21.36
N VAL A 266 -26.63 -15.21 -20.48
CA VAL A 266 -26.72 -14.80 -19.07
C VAL A 266 -26.67 -13.27 -19.02
N ASN A 267 -27.73 -12.66 -18.51
CA ASN A 267 -27.83 -11.20 -18.41
C ASN A 267 -26.91 -10.69 -17.29
N HIS A 268 -25.67 -10.34 -17.63
CA HIS A 268 -24.72 -9.73 -16.70
C HIS A 268 -25.13 -8.32 -16.20
N ALA A 269 -26.29 -7.79 -16.59
CA ALA A 269 -26.83 -6.52 -16.09
C ALA A 269 -27.14 -6.54 -14.58
N SER A 270 -27.25 -7.71 -13.96
CA SER A 270 -27.47 -7.89 -12.51
C SER A 270 -26.18 -7.88 -11.68
N ALA A 271 -25.01 -7.79 -12.31
CA ALA A 271 -23.74 -7.75 -11.57
C ALA A 271 -23.70 -6.51 -10.64
N PRO A 272 -23.30 -6.64 -9.37
CA PRO A 272 -23.28 -5.52 -8.41
C PRO A 272 -22.53 -4.30 -8.93
N ALA A 273 -21.40 -4.52 -9.62
CA ALA A 273 -20.61 -3.45 -10.23
C ALA A 273 -21.39 -2.63 -11.27
N VAL A 274 -22.27 -3.26 -12.06
CA VAL A 274 -23.09 -2.55 -13.05
C VAL A 274 -24.18 -1.74 -12.34
N ARG A 275 -24.81 -2.29 -11.30
CA ARG A 275 -25.83 -1.59 -10.51
C ARG A 275 -25.27 -0.36 -9.80
N VAL A 276 -24.11 -0.49 -9.15
CA VAL A 276 -23.45 0.65 -8.51
C VAL A 276 -23.07 1.70 -9.56
N ALA A 277 -22.58 1.28 -10.73
CA ALA A 277 -22.24 2.20 -11.82
C ALA A 277 -23.47 2.97 -12.34
N GLU A 278 -24.60 2.30 -12.55
CA GLU A 278 -25.87 2.94 -12.95
C GLU A 278 -26.39 3.89 -11.88
N HIS A 279 -26.29 3.53 -10.60
CA HIS A 279 -26.67 4.39 -9.48
C HIS A 279 -25.82 5.67 -9.48
N VAL A 280 -24.49 5.54 -9.49
CA VAL A 280 -23.55 6.67 -9.56
C VAL A 280 -23.85 7.58 -10.75
N ALA A 281 -24.01 7.00 -11.96
CA ALA A 281 -24.28 7.77 -13.17
C ALA A 281 -25.64 8.49 -13.12
N THR A 282 -26.65 7.88 -12.49
CA THR A 282 -27.97 8.49 -12.30
C THR A 282 -27.92 9.65 -11.31
N THR A 283 -27.19 9.50 -10.22
CA THR A 283 -26.97 10.60 -9.25
C THR A 283 -26.24 11.77 -9.91
N ILE A 284 -25.15 11.50 -10.63
CA ILE A 284 -24.41 12.54 -11.36
C ILE A 284 -25.31 13.25 -12.38
N GLN A 285 -26.11 12.52 -13.14
CA GLN A 285 -27.05 13.11 -14.08
C GLN A 285 -28.07 14.02 -13.39
N THR A 286 -28.59 13.59 -12.23
CA THR A 286 -29.55 14.36 -11.45
C THR A 286 -28.94 15.70 -11.00
N TRP A 287 -27.73 15.68 -10.43
CA TRP A 287 -27.03 16.90 -10.02
C TRP A 287 -26.80 17.86 -11.18
N LEU A 288 -26.36 17.35 -12.34
CA LEU A 288 -26.12 18.17 -13.53
C LEU A 288 -27.41 18.76 -14.12
N LYS A 289 -28.51 17.99 -14.13
CA LYS A 289 -29.82 18.45 -14.63
C LYS A 289 -30.48 19.48 -13.72
N GLN A 290 -30.42 19.26 -12.41
CA GLN A 290 -30.99 20.20 -11.41
C GLN A 290 -30.16 21.48 -11.31
N GLY A 291 -28.91 21.46 -11.79
CA GLY A 291 -28.02 22.60 -11.73
C GLY A 291 -27.61 22.91 -10.30
N GLU A 292 -27.35 21.85 -9.52
CA GLU A 292 -26.81 21.92 -8.16
C GLU A 292 -25.69 22.96 -8.09
N VAL A 293 -25.70 23.80 -7.07
CA VAL A 293 -24.71 24.87 -6.94
C VAL A 293 -23.58 24.34 -6.06
N THR A 294 -22.35 24.42 -6.57
CA THR A 294 -21.18 24.20 -5.72
C THR A 294 -21.04 25.42 -4.83
N GLU A 295 -21.58 25.35 -3.61
CA GLU A 295 -21.71 26.49 -2.69
C GLU A 295 -20.36 27.19 -2.43
N GLY A 296 -19.26 26.43 -2.34
CA GLY A 296 -17.91 26.99 -2.20
C GLY A 296 -17.39 27.80 -3.41
N LYS A 297 -18.00 27.66 -4.60
CA LYS A 297 -17.66 28.44 -5.81
C LYS A 297 -18.79 29.36 -6.28
N GLY A 298 -19.99 29.25 -5.71
CA GLY A 298 -21.17 30.02 -6.10
C GLY A 298 -21.60 29.81 -7.56
N ARG A 299 -21.25 28.67 -8.19
CA ARG A 299 -21.59 28.35 -9.58
C ARG A 299 -22.22 26.98 -9.70
N LYS A 300 -22.98 26.77 -10.79
CA LYS A 300 -23.55 25.46 -11.12
C LYS A 300 -22.45 24.41 -11.26
N LEU A 301 -22.75 23.21 -10.77
CA LEU A 301 -21.93 22.02 -10.86
C LEU A 301 -21.74 21.67 -12.33
N THR A 302 -20.50 21.36 -12.71
CA THR A 302 -20.16 20.84 -14.03
C THR A 302 -19.56 19.44 -13.90
N ALA A 303 -19.53 18.67 -14.98
CA ALA A 303 -18.93 17.33 -14.95
C ALA A 303 -17.45 17.36 -14.49
N GLY A 304 -16.71 18.45 -14.77
CA GLY A 304 -15.34 18.64 -14.33
C GLY A 304 -15.16 18.89 -12.82
N ASP A 305 -16.24 19.10 -12.07
CA ASP A 305 -16.20 19.21 -10.61
C ASP A 305 -16.38 17.86 -9.89
N ILE A 306 -16.65 16.78 -10.64
CA ILE A 306 -16.98 15.46 -10.08
C ILE A 306 -15.80 14.51 -10.27
N LEU A 307 -15.36 13.87 -9.19
CA LEU A 307 -14.32 12.85 -9.20
C LEU A 307 -14.85 11.55 -8.58
N VAL A 308 -14.70 10.43 -9.31
CA VAL A 308 -15.03 9.10 -8.79
C VAL A 308 -13.73 8.34 -8.52
N LEU A 309 -13.45 8.11 -7.24
CA LEU A 309 -12.26 7.38 -6.79
C LEU A 309 -12.55 5.88 -6.70
N VAL A 310 -11.66 5.06 -7.27
CA VAL A 310 -11.77 3.60 -7.26
C VAL A 310 -10.44 2.98 -6.86
N ARG A 311 -10.47 1.87 -6.10
CA ARG A 311 -9.24 1.19 -5.65
C ARG A 311 -8.51 0.47 -6.79
N LYS A 312 -9.26 -0.11 -7.73
CA LYS A 312 -8.72 -0.87 -8.86
C LYS A 312 -9.52 -0.56 -10.12
N ARG A 313 -8.85 -0.62 -11.26
CA ARG A 313 -9.50 -0.51 -12.56
C ARG A 313 -10.05 -1.87 -12.97
N ASP A 314 -11.27 -2.15 -12.54
CA ASP A 314 -11.96 -3.41 -12.80
C ASP A 314 -13.24 -3.22 -13.66
N ARG A 315 -14.13 -4.22 -13.64
CA ARG A 315 -15.39 -4.21 -14.39
C ARG A 315 -16.28 -3.01 -14.03
N PHE A 316 -16.22 -2.48 -12.81
CA PHE A 316 -16.99 -1.30 -12.39
C PHE A 316 -16.63 -0.07 -13.23
N VAL A 317 -15.34 0.18 -13.46
CA VAL A 317 -14.88 1.37 -14.22
C VAL A 317 -15.40 1.34 -15.66
N HIS A 318 -15.40 0.16 -16.28
CA HIS A 318 -15.94 -0.01 -17.63
C HIS A 318 -17.46 0.17 -17.66
N ALA A 319 -18.18 -0.35 -16.67
CA ALA A 319 -19.62 -0.18 -16.55
C ALA A 319 -19.98 1.30 -16.33
N LEU A 320 -19.28 2.00 -15.42
CA LEU A 320 -19.49 3.42 -15.14
C LEU A 320 -19.22 4.30 -16.37
N SER A 321 -18.11 4.06 -17.07
CA SER A 321 -17.80 4.83 -18.29
C SER A 321 -18.87 4.63 -19.38
N ARG A 322 -19.38 3.41 -19.55
CA ARG A 322 -20.49 3.13 -20.47
C ARG A 322 -21.77 3.85 -20.03
N SER A 323 -22.09 3.79 -18.74
CA SER A 323 -23.30 4.38 -18.16
C SER A 323 -23.34 5.90 -18.29
N LEU A 324 -22.20 6.57 -18.06
CA LEU A 324 -22.03 8.02 -18.23
C LEU A 324 -22.12 8.43 -19.71
N LYS A 325 -21.43 7.70 -20.61
CA LYS A 325 -21.50 7.96 -22.07
C LYS A 325 -22.90 7.85 -22.63
N ASN A 326 -23.66 6.83 -22.22
CA ASN A 326 -25.06 6.65 -22.62
C ASN A 326 -25.95 7.83 -22.17
N ARG A 327 -25.55 8.54 -21.13
CA ARG A 327 -26.23 9.72 -20.58
C ARG A 327 -25.69 11.05 -21.12
N GLN A 328 -24.72 11.01 -22.04
CA GLN A 328 -24.03 12.18 -22.60
C GLN A 328 -23.34 13.06 -21.54
N ILE A 329 -22.75 12.44 -20.52
CA ILE A 329 -21.97 13.09 -19.45
C ILE A 329 -20.48 12.92 -19.71
#